data_AF-L1LD62-F1
#
_entry.id   AF-L1LD62-F1
#
_cell.length_a   1.000
_cell.length_b   1.000
_cell.length_c   1.000
_cell.angle_alpha   90.00
_cell.angle_beta   90.00
_cell.angle_gamma   90.00
#
_symmetry.space_group_name_H-M   'P 1'
#
loop_
_entity.id
_entity.type
_entity.pdbx_description
1 polymer ?
#
loop_
_entity_poly.entity_id
_entity_poly.type
_entity_poly.pdbx_seq_one_letter_code
_entity_poly.pdbx_strand_id
1 'polypeptide(L)'
;MAEDQGITIELKENKNANNKDHTYQANTADGGTVTITVTNSNEPRGSNFLKYTHTKNGGQQFTLAKVQGDGSQKIEGIPHSGSDKKVTSVSAYYWKHENNGGLPKKALLVEVAYTGDGTRYYKNDKGNEWVEHNLQDGGLLEKTLYDLNCYRNNAVTLDLTKDAYGTGGGQPCCDGHKGSSRITVASIPVNHKHVGSKTLMAYSYTISSEKLAAIKLADSGKKNRKRITLSGQQFPLSGVDSISALYSNDKKEPILVYLNKGNGDQDSGWYKPATSGGDTWTKAPELQTVLPENINDCKHWNALVGVLRNSGGDNNLQECKEDKPELEKQESLEQRSEELGEGQESARGSQQPGSPSIDGSGDAGDSAPSGVGSAGIPGPPSEEGKDGDSGESGNPPTDNQGDGAPAPQPQQATGGSSGGGSTLPTSDHTEAQPTSQTVTAETTVPSGESASQSTSEGTPNTNAEVTTADIPPV
;
A
#
# COMPACT_ATOMS: atom_id res chain seq x y z
N MET A 1 -46.33 17.95 -15.06
CA MET A 1 -45.39 17.03 -14.38
C MET A 1 -44.52 17.89 -13.49
N ALA A 2 -44.43 17.59 -12.19
CA ALA A 2 -43.53 18.33 -11.31
C ALA A 2 -42.10 18.11 -11.79
N GLU A 3 -41.32 19.17 -11.97
CA GLU A 3 -39.90 19.04 -12.26
C GLU A 3 -39.23 18.28 -11.12
N ASP A 4 -38.36 17.32 -11.46
CA ASP A 4 -37.69 16.52 -10.44
C ASP A 4 -36.76 17.40 -9.61
N GLN A 5 -37.02 17.40 -8.31
CA GLN A 5 -36.35 18.28 -7.35
C GLN A 5 -34.95 17.74 -7.11
N GLY A 6 -33.93 18.46 -7.59
CA GLY A 6 -32.55 18.03 -7.44
C GLY A 6 -32.15 17.92 -5.96
N ILE A 7 -31.42 16.86 -5.60
CA ILE A 7 -30.99 16.53 -4.24
C ILE A 7 -29.54 16.97 -4.01
N THR A 8 -29.25 17.57 -2.85
CA THR A 8 -27.87 17.85 -2.41
C THR A 8 -27.30 16.65 -1.63
N ILE A 9 -26.18 16.10 -2.10
CA ILE A 9 -25.45 15.05 -1.36
C ILE A 9 -24.39 15.70 -0.46
N GLU A 10 -24.33 15.30 0.81
CA GLU A 10 -23.49 15.93 1.84
C GLU A 10 -22.48 14.92 2.38
N LEU A 11 -21.23 14.97 1.90
CA LEU A 11 -20.19 14.02 2.28
C LEU A 11 -19.82 14.09 3.77
N LYS A 12 -20.08 15.23 4.43
CA LYS A 12 -19.90 15.40 5.88
C LYS A 12 -20.67 14.37 6.72
N GLU A 13 -21.71 13.76 6.15
CA GLU A 13 -22.54 12.73 6.80
C GLU A 13 -21.87 11.35 6.83
N ASN A 14 -20.79 11.14 6.08
CA ASN A 14 -20.06 9.87 6.03
C ASN A 14 -19.52 9.43 7.40
N LYS A 15 -19.08 10.39 8.21
CA LYS A 15 -18.58 10.16 9.57
C LYS A 15 -19.64 9.62 10.54
N ASN A 16 -20.92 9.68 10.18
CA ASN A 16 -22.01 9.14 10.98
C ASN A 16 -22.28 7.66 10.62
N ALA A 17 -21.84 7.19 9.46
CA ALA A 17 -21.95 5.81 8.99
C ALA A 17 -20.84 4.89 9.56
N ASN A 18 -20.61 4.95 10.88
CA ASN A 18 -19.52 4.28 11.62
C ASN A 18 -19.62 2.74 11.63
N ASN A 19 -19.38 2.11 10.49
CA ASN A 19 -19.57 0.67 10.22
C ASN A 19 -21.03 0.21 10.32
N LYS A 20 -21.95 1.16 10.23
CA LYS A 20 -23.39 0.94 10.21
C LYS A 20 -24.00 1.93 9.23
N ASP A 21 -25.15 1.56 8.68
CA ASP A 21 -25.91 2.44 7.83
C ASP A 21 -26.35 3.69 8.62
N HIS A 22 -26.27 4.84 7.96
CA HIS A 22 -26.71 6.13 8.48
C HIS A 22 -27.77 6.71 7.55
N THR A 23 -28.71 7.48 8.10
CA THR A 23 -29.69 8.21 7.27
C THR A 23 -29.70 9.68 7.65
N TYR A 24 -29.90 10.55 6.66
CA TYR A 24 -30.06 11.98 6.88
C TYR A 24 -31.09 12.59 5.92
N GLN A 25 -31.63 13.75 6.30
CA GLN A 25 -32.54 14.54 5.46
C GLN A 25 -31.71 15.46 4.57
N ALA A 26 -31.62 15.13 3.28
CA ALA A 26 -30.94 15.94 2.27
C ALA A 26 -31.87 17.03 1.75
N ASN A 27 -31.35 18.24 1.59
CA ASN A 27 -32.10 19.36 1.02
C ASN A 27 -32.34 19.17 -0.48
N THR A 28 -33.55 19.51 -0.93
CA THR A 28 -33.91 19.58 -2.36
C THR A 28 -33.84 21.02 -2.87
N ALA A 29 -33.79 21.19 -4.20
CA ALA A 29 -33.68 22.50 -4.84
C ALA A 29 -34.85 23.46 -4.57
N ASP A 30 -36.03 22.93 -4.23
CA ASP A 30 -37.26 23.69 -3.93
C ASP A 30 -37.48 23.94 -2.42
N GLY A 31 -36.52 23.54 -1.57
CA GLY A 31 -36.60 23.71 -0.12
C GLY A 31 -37.28 22.58 0.65
N GLY A 32 -37.63 21.48 -0.04
CA GLY A 32 -38.03 20.22 0.60
C GLY A 32 -36.85 19.40 1.12
N THR A 33 -37.16 18.22 1.66
CA THR A 33 -36.14 17.26 2.13
C THR A 33 -36.44 15.84 1.66
N VAL A 34 -35.38 15.06 1.42
CA VAL A 34 -35.45 13.65 1.06
C VAL A 34 -34.53 12.84 1.96
N THR A 35 -34.98 11.68 2.44
CA THR A 35 -34.15 10.74 3.20
C THR A 35 -33.10 10.09 2.29
N ILE A 36 -31.83 10.28 2.62
CA ILE A 36 -30.68 9.60 2.02
C ILE A 36 -30.10 8.60 3.01
N THR A 37 -29.78 7.41 2.52
CA THR A 37 -29.08 6.35 3.24
C THR A 37 -27.61 6.34 2.81
N VAL A 38 -26.71 6.30 3.79
CA VAL A 38 -25.26 6.20 3.63
C VAL A 38 -24.82 4.84 4.15
N THR A 39 -24.20 4.04 3.30
CA THR A 39 -23.57 2.77 3.68
C THR A 39 -22.05 2.89 3.57
N ASN A 40 -21.31 2.09 4.35
CA ASN A 40 -19.85 2.04 4.25
C ASN A 40 -19.37 0.64 3.85
N SER A 41 -18.27 0.58 3.11
CA SER A 41 -17.57 -0.65 2.78
C SER A 41 -16.07 -0.42 2.60
N ASN A 42 -15.26 -1.49 2.67
CA ASN A 42 -13.86 -1.43 2.25
C ASN A 42 -13.77 -1.70 0.75
N GLU A 43 -13.46 -0.67 -0.04
CA GLU A 43 -13.41 -0.77 -1.50
C GLU A 43 -12.19 -0.02 -2.06
N PRO A 44 -11.35 -0.67 -2.88
CA PRO A 44 -11.44 -2.07 -3.30
C PRO A 44 -11.33 -3.08 -2.15
N ARG A 45 -12.00 -4.23 -2.29
CA ARG A 45 -12.00 -5.27 -1.25
C ARG A 45 -10.58 -5.65 -0.83
N GLY A 46 -10.33 -5.67 0.49
CA GLY A 46 -9.02 -5.99 1.05
C GLY A 46 -8.00 -4.84 1.00
N SER A 47 -8.42 -3.64 0.58
CA SER A 47 -7.60 -2.44 0.63
C SER A 47 -7.74 -1.68 1.96
N ASN A 48 -6.96 -0.60 2.09
CA ASN A 48 -7.06 0.36 3.19
C ASN A 48 -7.95 1.57 2.87
N PHE A 49 -8.86 1.41 1.90
CA PHE A 49 -9.77 2.47 1.47
C PHE A 49 -11.21 2.16 1.89
N LEU A 50 -11.92 3.20 2.29
CA LEU A 50 -13.34 3.16 2.63
C LEU A 50 -14.12 3.81 1.49
N LYS A 51 -15.24 3.18 1.09
CA LYS A 51 -16.25 3.76 0.21
C LYS A 51 -17.49 4.04 1.02
N TYR A 52 -17.97 5.29 0.98
CA TYR A 52 -19.26 5.67 1.52
C TYR A 52 -20.23 5.90 0.36
N THR A 53 -21.35 5.20 0.36
CA THR A 53 -22.32 5.22 -0.75
C THR A 53 -23.62 5.87 -0.29
N HIS A 54 -23.98 7.00 -0.91
CA HIS A 54 -25.23 7.72 -0.68
C HIS A 54 -26.29 7.25 -1.69
N THR A 55 -27.43 6.81 -1.19
CA THR A 55 -28.58 6.39 -2.00
C THR A 55 -29.87 7.03 -1.47
N LYS A 56 -30.82 7.33 -2.36
CA LYS A 56 -32.15 7.71 -1.92
C LYS A 56 -32.83 6.49 -1.29
N ASN A 57 -33.53 6.70 -0.17
CA ASN A 57 -34.18 5.62 0.56
C ASN A 57 -35.03 4.72 -0.38
N GLY A 58 -34.90 3.40 -0.22
CA GLY A 58 -35.52 2.42 -1.11
C GLY A 58 -34.82 2.21 -2.47
N GLY A 59 -33.58 2.71 -2.63
CA GLY A 59 -32.78 2.49 -3.86
C GLY A 59 -33.31 3.25 -5.08
N GLN A 60 -34.12 4.28 -4.86
CA GLN A 60 -34.73 5.06 -5.93
C GLN A 60 -33.72 5.96 -6.64
N GLN A 61 -33.96 6.22 -7.92
CA GLN A 61 -33.20 7.22 -8.66
C GLN A 61 -33.59 8.65 -8.23
N PHE A 62 -32.69 9.59 -8.44
CA PHE A 62 -32.92 11.01 -8.13
C PHE A 62 -32.13 11.94 -9.05
N THR A 63 -32.57 13.19 -9.18
CA THR A 63 -31.75 14.23 -9.83
C THR A 63 -30.71 14.75 -8.85
N LEU A 64 -29.44 14.81 -9.26
CA LEU A 64 -28.36 15.36 -8.42
C LEU A 64 -28.29 16.89 -8.59
N ALA A 65 -28.54 17.66 -7.53
CA ALA A 65 -28.37 19.12 -7.57
C ALA A 65 -26.91 19.54 -7.39
N LYS A 66 -26.22 18.99 -6.39
CA LYS A 66 -24.80 19.25 -6.11
C LYS A 66 -24.25 18.23 -5.11
N VAL A 67 -22.93 18.14 -5.03
CA VAL A 67 -22.21 17.44 -3.97
C VAL A 67 -21.52 18.46 -3.08
N GLN A 68 -21.68 18.34 -1.76
CA GLN A 68 -20.98 19.13 -0.75
C GLN A 68 -19.93 18.26 -0.06
N GLY A 69 -18.70 18.76 0.03
CA GLY A 69 -17.59 18.06 0.66
C GLY A 69 -17.71 17.99 2.19
N ASP A 70 -16.70 17.39 2.82
CA ASP A 70 -16.64 17.21 4.27
C ASP A 70 -16.77 18.54 5.07
N GLY A 71 -16.31 19.64 4.48
CA GLY A 71 -16.42 21.00 5.03
C GLY A 71 -17.73 21.73 4.68
N SER A 72 -18.75 21.03 4.18
CA SER A 72 -20.03 21.60 3.70
C SER A 72 -19.94 22.54 2.47
N GLN A 73 -18.74 22.74 1.93
CA GLN A 73 -18.51 23.53 0.72
C GLN A 73 -18.92 22.73 -0.51
N LYS A 74 -19.44 23.42 -1.53
CA LYS A 74 -19.75 22.79 -2.81
C LYS A 74 -18.47 22.25 -3.46
N ILE A 75 -18.54 21.03 -3.96
CA ILE A 75 -17.51 20.41 -4.79
C ILE A 75 -17.72 20.89 -6.23
N GLU A 76 -16.87 21.80 -6.69
CA GLU A 76 -16.94 22.33 -8.05
C GLU A 76 -16.41 21.31 -9.07
N GLY A 77 -17.06 21.25 -10.24
CA GLY A 77 -16.67 20.40 -11.36
C GLY A 77 -17.40 19.05 -11.46
N ILE A 78 -18.21 18.69 -10.46
CA ILE A 78 -19.15 17.56 -10.59
C ILE A 78 -20.45 18.09 -11.25
N PRO A 79 -20.78 17.66 -12.49
CA PRO A 79 -21.95 18.13 -13.19
C PRO A 79 -23.23 17.68 -12.48
N HIS A 80 -24.13 18.63 -12.28
CA HIS A 80 -25.48 18.41 -11.77
C HIS A 80 -26.45 17.88 -12.85
N SER A 81 -25.94 17.53 -14.04
CA SER A 81 -26.77 17.06 -15.16
C SER A 81 -25.99 16.12 -16.10
N GLY A 82 -26.41 14.85 -16.15
CA GLY A 82 -26.24 13.98 -17.31
C GLY A 82 -27.40 14.14 -18.31
N SER A 83 -27.42 13.35 -19.39
CA SER A 83 -28.43 13.37 -20.46
C SER A 83 -29.85 13.34 -19.89
N ASP A 84 -30.05 12.45 -18.92
CA ASP A 84 -31.35 12.21 -18.26
C ASP A 84 -31.40 12.76 -16.83
N LYS A 85 -30.29 13.37 -16.36
CA LYS A 85 -30.11 13.96 -15.02
C LYS A 85 -30.32 13.01 -13.82
N LYS A 86 -30.63 11.73 -14.03
CA LYS A 86 -30.87 10.76 -12.97
C LYS A 86 -29.60 10.05 -12.54
N VAL A 87 -29.41 9.98 -11.23
CA VAL A 87 -28.38 9.19 -10.57
C VAL A 87 -29.01 8.13 -9.69
N THR A 88 -28.32 7.00 -9.53
CA THR A 88 -28.71 5.91 -8.61
C THR A 88 -27.97 6.03 -7.29
N SER A 89 -26.72 6.52 -7.32
CA SER A 89 -25.91 6.74 -6.12
C SER A 89 -24.79 7.75 -6.34
N VAL A 90 -24.32 8.32 -5.24
CA VAL A 90 -23.08 9.10 -5.18
C VAL A 90 -22.22 8.46 -4.10
N SER A 91 -20.96 8.15 -4.42
CA SER A 91 -20.03 7.59 -3.45
C SER A 91 -18.79 8.45 -3.28
N ALA A 92 -18.16 8.36 -2.11
CA ALA A 92 -16.87 9.00 -1.85
C ALA A 92 -15.88 8.00 -1.23
N TYR A 93 -14.64 8.05 -1.70
CA TYR A 93 -13.56 7.18 -1.27
C TYR A 93 -12.61 7.91 -0.34
N TYR A 94 -12.20 7.26 0.74
CA TYR A 94 -11.32 7.80 1.77
C TYR A 94 -10.22 6.81 2.12
N TRP A 95 -9.10 7.32 2.61
CA TRP A 95 -8.07 6.47 3.20
C TRP A 95 -8.34 6.24 4.69
N LYS A 96 -8.47 4.98 5.09
CA LYS A 96 -8.82 4.58 6.47
C LYS A 96 -7.86 5.10 7.54
N HIS A 97 -6.60 5.37 7.17
CA HIS A 97 -5.55 5.74 8.12
C HIS A 97 -5.15 7.21 8.08
N GLU A 98 -5.98 8.07 7.46
CA GLU A 98 -5.73 9.51 7.38
C GLU A 98 -5.50 10.12 8.77
N ASN A 99 -6.36 9.78 9.74
CA ASN A 99 -6.34 10.34 11.09
C ASN A 99 -5.89 9.32 12.14
N ASN A 100 -4.85 8.54 11.84
CA ASN A 100 -4.28 7.51 12.73
C ASN A 100 -5.33 6.54 13.29
N GLY A 101 -6.28 6.12 12.45
CA GLY A 101 -7.39 5.23 12.82
C GLY A 101 -8.69 5.95 13.21
N GLY A 102 -8.66 7.28 13.36
CA GLY A 102 -9.86 8.11 13.42
C GLY A 102 -10.60 8.19 12.08
N LEU A 103 -11.81 8.75 12.10
CA LEU A 103 -12.63 8.90 10.91
C LEU A 103 -11.94 9.80 9.88
N PRO A 104 -11.86 9.38 8.60
CA PRO A 104 -11.22 10.18 7.58
C PRO A 104 -12.05 11.43 7.28
N LYS A 105 -11.37 12.49 6.81
CA LYS A 105 -11.94 13.83 6.58
C LYS A 105 -11.63 14.37 5.18
N LYS A 106 -10.82 13.66 4.40
CA LYS A 106 -10.44 14.06 3.04
C LYS A 106 -10.91 13.01 2.04
N ALA A 107 -11.99 13.31 1.34
CA ALA A 107 -12.37 12.55 0.16
C ALA A 107 -11.23 12.55 -0.87
N LEU A 108 -10.84 11.36 -1.34
CA LEU A 108 -9.84 11.18 -2.39
C LEU A 108 -10.50 11.25 -3.77
N LEU A 109 -11.61 10.52 -3.93
CA LEU A 109 -12.32 10.31 -5.17
C LEU A 109 -13.83 10.35 -4.91
N VAL A 110 -14.60 10.96 -5.80
CA VAL A 110 -16.06 10.91 -5.81
C VAL A 110 -16.51 10.11 -7.02
N GLU A 111 -17.42 9.18 -6.82
CA GLU A 111 -18.04 8.36 -7.86
C GLU A 111 -19.52 8.77 -7.98
N VAL A 112 -20.00 8.97 -9.20
CA VAL A 112 -21.41 9.24 -9.48
C VAL A 112 -21.90 8.19 -10.47
N ALA A 113 -22.86 7.37 -10.02
CA ALA A 113 -23.50 6.35 -10.85
C ALA A 113 -24.77 6.94 -11.48
N TYR A 114 -24.75 7.16 -12.79
CA TYR A 114 -25.86 7.67 -13.56
C TYR A 114 -26.75 6.55 -14.08
N THR A 115 -28.04 6.80 -14.21
CA THR A 115 -28.94 5.88 -14.91
C THR A 115 -28.63 5.92 -16.40
N GLY A 116 -28.33 4.77 -17.01
CA GLY A 116 -28.11 4.66 -18.46
C GLY A 116 -26.73 5.13 -18.96
N ASP A 117 -26.14 6.15 -18.34
CA ASP A 117 -24.86 6.75 -18.76
C ASP A 117 -23.62 6.14 -18.07
N GLY A 118 -23.81 5.14 -17.20
CA GLY A 118 -22.73 4.47 -16.48
C GLY A 118 -22.18 5.27 -15.29
N THR A 119 -20.95 4.96 -14.89
CA THR A 119 -20.31 5.53 -13.69
C THR A 119 -19.20 6.51 -14.09
N ARG A 120 -19.23 7.70 -13.48
CA ARG A 120 -18.16 8.70 -13.64
C ARG A 120 -17.44 8.90 -12.32
N TYR A 121 -16.15 9.17 -12.41
CA TYR A 121 -15.30 9.39 -11.24
C TYR A 121 -14.73 10.79 -11.32
N TYR A 122 -14.61 11.44 -10.18
CA TYR A 122 -14.11 12.79 -10.06
C TYR A 122 -13.01 12.77 -9.01
N LYS A 123 -11.83 13.26 -9.36
CA LYS A 123 -10.73 13.47 -8.43
C LYS A 123 -10.40 14.95 -8.40
N ASN A 124 -9.90 15.42 -7.28
CA ASN A 124 -9.48 16.82 -7.22
C ASN A 124 -8.01 16.94 -7.60
N ASP A 125 -7.81 17.68 -8.69
CA ASP A 125 -6.54 17.84 -9.40
C ASP A 125 -5.71 18.97 -8.76
N LYS A 126 -6.36 20.09 -8.45
CA LYS A 126 -5.71 21.32 -7.97
C LYS A 126 -6.53 22.01 -6.87
N GLY A 127 -6.32 21.58 -5.63
CA GLY A 127 -6.87 22.27 -4.46
C GLY A 127 -8.38 22.06 -4.27
N ASN A 128 -9.21 22.78 -5.03
CA ASN A 128 -10.68 22.76 -4.90
C ASN A 128 -11.42 22.33 -6.17
N GLU A 129 -10.72 22.17 -7.30
CA GLU A 129 -11.32 21.77 -8.58
C GLU A 129 -11.37 20.25 -8.71
N TRP A 130 -12.55 19.71 -8.94
CA TRP A 130 -12.76 18.28 -9.19
C TRP A 130 -12.99 18.04 -10.67
N VAL A 131 -12.15 17.20 -11.26
CA VAL A 131 -12.19 16.90 -12.69
C VAL A 131 -12.64 15.48 -12.91
N GLU A 132 -13.45 15.28 -13.95
CA GLU A 132 -13.87 13.94 -14.38
C GLU A 132 -12.64 13.13 -14.79
N HIS A 133 -12.62 11.87 -14.36
CA HIS A 133 -11.56 10.92 -14.60
C HIS A 133 -12.16 9.59 -15.06
N ASN A 134 -11.67 9.10 -16.20
CA ASN A 134 -12.15 7.85 -16.77
C ASN A 134 -11.49 6.65 -16.07
N LEU A 135 -12.28 5.89 -15.29
CA LEU A 135 -11.86 4.68 -14.59
C LEU A 135 -12.70 3.46 -14.99
N GLN A 136 -12.81 3.19 -16.29
CA GLN A 136 -13.60 2.07 -16.82
C GLN A 136 -13.09 0.67 -16.42
N ASP A 137 -11.84 0.53 -15.98
CA ASP A 137 -11.27 -0.74 -15.48
C ASP A 137 -11.07 -0.66 -13.95
N GLY A 138 -11.58 -1.65 -13.21
CA GLY A 138 -11.45 -1.72 -11.75
C GLY A 138 -9.99 -1.71 -11.26
N GLY A 139 -9.04 -2.20 -12.06
CA GLY A 139 -7.61 -2.07 -11.75
C GLY A 139 -7.12 -0.62 -11.71
N LEU A 140 -7.75 0.28 -12.49
CA LEU A 140 -7.43 1.70 -12.50
C LEU A 140 -7.97 2.41 -11.26
N LEU A 141 -9.09 1.97 -10.69
CA LEU A 141 -9.63 2.54 -9.46
C LEU A 141 -8.64 2.39 -8.30
N GLU A 142 -8.15 1.18 -8.07
CA GLU A 142 -7.22 0.94 -6.95
C GLU A 142 -5.91 1.72 -7.13
N LYS A 143 -5.35 1.71 -8.35
CA LYS A 143 -4.16 2.51 -8.69
C LYS A 143 -4.41 3.99 -8.42
N THR A 144 -5.53 4.53 -8.88
CA THR A 144 -5.89 5.95 -8.70
C THR A 144 -6.00 6.32 -7.23
N LEU A 145 -6.59 5.45 -6.40
CA LEU A 145 -6.66 5.67 -4.95
C LEU A 145 -5.28 5.68 -4.31
N TYR A 146 -4.36 4.79 -4.70
CA TYR A 146 -2.97 4.85 -4.21
C TYR A 146 -2.25 6.11 -4.66
N ASP A 147 -2.44 6.53 -5.91
CA ASP A 147 -1.82 7.75 -6.43
C ASP A 147 -2.30 8.99 -5.66
N LEU A 148 -3.62 9.07 -5.41
CA LEU A 148 -4.23 10.12 -4.60
C LEU A 148 -3.81 10.05 -3.14
N ASN A 149 -3.63 8.85 -2.59
CA ASN A 149 -3.15 8.66 -1.22
C ASN A 149 -1.68 9.07 -1.06
N CYS A 150 -0.84 8.76 -2.06
CA CYS A 150 0.52 9.29 -2.14
C CYS A 150 0.41 10.82 -2.11
N TYR A 151 -0.28 11.43 -3.08
CA TYR A 151 -0.34 12.89 -3.22
C TYR A 151 -0.89 13.62 -1.97
N ARG A 152 -2.01 13.15 -1.40
CA ARG A 152 -2.76 13.89 -0.36
C ARG A 152 -2.39 13.54 1.08
N ASN A 153 -1.92 12.32 1.32
CA ASN A 153 -1.74 11.79 2.67
C ASN A 153 -0.30 11.39 2.99
N ASN A 154 0.66 11.75 2.12
CA ASN A 154 2.06 11.41 2.31
C ASN A 154 2.32 9.91 2.53
N ALA A 155 1.50 9.07 1.88
CA ALA A 155 1.42 7.64 2.14
C ALA A 155 1.62 6.84 0.86
N VAL A 156 2.80 6.24 0.74
CA VAL A 156 3.30 5.55 -0.46
C VAL A 156 2.87 4.09 -0.48
N THR A 157 2.45 3.58 -1.64
CA THR A 157 2.32 2.13 -1.87
C THR A 157 3.44 1.67 -2.80
N LEU A 158 4.21 0.66 -2.39
CA LEU A 158 5.27 0.07 -3.22
C LEU A 158 4.75 -1.14 -3.99
N ASP A 159 5.03 -1.20 -5.29
CA ASP A 159 4.90 -2.41 -6.11
C ASP A 159 6.31 -3.00 -6.30
N LEU A 160 6.60 -4.09 -5.59
CA LEU A 160 7.88 -4.78 -5.69
C LEU A 160 7.88 -5.85 -6.79
N THR A 161 6.96 -5.79 -7.75
CA THR A 161 7.11 -6.61 -8.96
C THR A 161 8.35 -6.13 -9.72
N LYS A 162 9.22 -7.06 -10.13
CA LYS A 162 10.34 -6.77 -11.03
C LYS A 162 9.81 -6.02 -12.25
N ASP A 163 10.47 -4.92 -12.59
CA ASP A 163 10.09 -4.05 -13.69
C ASP A 163 8.72 -3.35 -13.54
N ALA A 164 8.10 -3.33 -12.35
CA ALA A 164 6.88 -2.55 -12.09
C ALA A 164 7.04 -1.07 -12.49
N TYR A 165 8.28 -0.60 -12.36
CA TYR A 165 8.70 0.77 -12.65
C TYR A 165 9.50 0.86 -13.97
N GLY A 166 9.55 -0.22 -14.74
CA GLY A 166 10.22 -0.32 -16.04
C GLY A 166 11.75 -0.14 -16.01
N THR A 167 12.40 -0.50 -17.12
CA THR A 167 13.81 -0.16 -17.40
C THR A 167 14.01 1.33 -17.73
N GLY A 168 12.92 2.05 -18.00
CA GLY A 168 12.88 3.49 -18.26
C GLY A 168 12.48 4.36 -17.05
N GLY A 169 12.38 3.79 -15.84
CA GLY A 169 12.22 4.57 -14.62
C GLY A 169 10.88 5.29 -14.47
N GLY A 170 9.76 4.61 -14.77
CA GLY A 170 8.45 5.05 -14.31
C GLY A 170 8.52 5.34 -12.80
N GLN A 171 8.12 6.54 -12.39
CA GLN A 171 8.35 6.96 -11.02
C GLN A 171 7.58 6.04 -10.06
N PRO A 172 8.19 5.56 -8.95
CA PRO A 172 7.58 4.53 -8.13
C PRO A 172 6.40 4.98 -7.23
N CYS A 173 5.96 6.22 -7.38
CA CYS A 173 4.74 6.82 -6.81
C CYS A 173 3.90 7.42 -7.97
N CYS A 174 3.10 8.46 -7.72
CA CYS A 174 2.20 9.07 -8.69
C CYS A 174 2.87 10.11 -9.60
N ASP A 175 2.31 10.27 -10.80
CA ASP A 175 2.76 11.21 -11.85
C ASP A 175 2.76 12.69 -11.41
N GLY A 176 2.13 13.00 -10.28
CA GLY A 176 2.02 14.35 -9.72
C GLY A 176 3.33 14.89 -9.12
N HIS A 177 4.33 14.05 -8.89
CA HIS A 177 5.61 14.44 -8.28
C HIS A 177 6.72 14.70 -9.31
N LYS A 178 6.41 15.53 -10.32
CA LYS A 178 7.40 15.99 -11.31
C LYS A 178 8.50 16.77 -10.59
N GLY A 179 9.69 16.16 -10.47
CA GLY A 179 10.89 16.77 -9.87
C GLY A 179 11.23 16.36 -8.43
N SER A 180 10.36 15.64 -7.73
CA SER A 180 10.64 15.18 -6.36
C SER A 180 10.04 13.79 -6.10
N SER A 181 10.65 12.75 -6.67
CA SER A 181 10.19 11.39 -6.42
C SER A 181 10.24 11.07 -4.92
N ARG A 182 9.16 10.51 -4.40
CA ARG A 182 9.10 10.06 -3.00
C ARG A 182 9.79 8.72 -2.75
N ILE A 183 10.14 8.06 -3.84
CA ILE A 183 10.84 6.79 -3.83
C ILE A 183 12.03 6.93 -4.76
N THR A 184 13.21 6.64 -4.26
CA THR A 184 14.42 6.49 -5.07
C THR A 184 14.76 5.01 -5.15
N VAL A 185 15.07 4.53 -6.35
CA VAL A 185 15.42 3.11 -6.57
C VAL A 185 16.89 3.01 -6.89
N ALA A 186 17.60 2.15 -6.17
CA ALA A 186 18.99 1.81 -6.41
C ALA A 186 19.13 0.30 -6.60
N SER A 187 19.99 -0.11 -7.54
CA SER A 187 20.32 -1.52 -7.73
C SER A 187 21.53 -1.88 -6.88
N ILE A 188 21.44 -2.99 -6.15
CA ILE A 188 22.49 -3.51 -5.28
C ILE A 188 22.95 -4.86 -5.84
N PRO A 189 24.18 -4.98 -6.34
CA PRO A 189 24.71 -6.27 -6.78
C PRO A 189 24.89 -7.16 -5.55
N VAL A 190 24.28 -8.34 -5.57
CA VAL A 190 24.46 -9.34 -4.50
C VAL A 190 25.41 -10.41 -5.02
N ASN A 191 26.70 -10.16 -4.83
CA ASN A 191 27.75 -11.05 -5.27
C ASN A 191 28.74 -11.38 -4.17
N HIS A 192 29.37 -12.54 -4.32
CA HIS A 192 30.40 -12.99 -3.40
C HIS A 192 31.61 -13.47 -4.19
N LYS A 193 32.81 -13.01 -3.82
CA LYS A 193 34.05 -13.19 -4.59
C LYS A 193 34.42 -14.65 -4.93
N HIS A 194 34.01 -15.60 -4.08
CA HIS A 194 34.36 -17.01 -4.23
C HIS A 194 33.35 -17.82 -5.07
N VAL A 195 32.15 -17.29 -5.34
CA VAL A 195 31.10 -18.02 -6.06
C VAL A 195 30.43 -17.11 -7.10
N GLY A 196 30.38 -17.57 -8.35
CA GLY A 196 29.83 -16.79 -9.45
C GLY A 196 28.32 -16.61 -9.35
N SER A 197 27.82 -15.62 -8.61
CA SER A 197 26.40 -15.22 -8.62
C SER A 197 26.18 -14.02 -9.54
N LYS A 198 26.57 -14.16 -10.82
CA LYS A 198 26.49 -13.07 -11.81
C LYS A 198 25.07 -12.51 -12.04
N THR A 199 24.04 -13.11 -11.44
CA THR A 199 22.63 -12.83 -11.71
C THR A 199 21.82 -12.35 -10.50
N LEU A 200 22.38 -12.35 -9.28
CA LEU A 200 21.61 -11.99 -8.10
C LEU A 200 21.66 -10.48 -7.84
N MET A 201 20.49 -9.84 -7.95
CA MET A 201 20.34 -8.40 -7.77
C MET A 201 19.27 -8.13 -6.72
N ALA A 202 19.58 -7.21 -5.82
CA ALA A 202 18.58 -6.56 -4.97
C ALA A 202 18.28 -5.16 -5.51
N TYR A 203 17.09 -4.66 -5.23
CA TYR A 203 16.69 -3.28 -5.50
C TYR A 203 16.28 -2.64 -4.20
N SER A 204 16.93 -1.55 -3.83
CA SER A 204 16.60 -0.73 -2.66
C SER A 204 15.70 0.42 -3.08
N TYR A 205 14.61 0.58 -2.36
CA TYR A 205 13.57 1.59 -2.52
C TYR A 205 13.63 2.50 -1.30
N THR A 206 14.41 3.58 -1.39
CA THR A 206 14.48 4.60 -0.34
C THR A 206 13.22 5.44 -0.37
N ILE A 207 12.54 5.55 0.78
CA ILE A 207 11.25 6.21 0.91
C ILE A 207 11.47 7.54 1.63
N SER A 208 11.16 8.65 0.97
CA SER A 208 11.20 9.98 1.60
C SER A 208 9.85 10.41 2.18
N SER A 209 8.84 9.53 2.11
CA SER A 209 7.51 9.78 2.67
C SER A 209 7.42 9.37 4.13
N GLU A 210 6.50 9.97 4.87
CA GLU A 210 6.27 9.64 6.29
C GLU A 210 5.73 8.21 6.49
N LYS A 211 5.00 7.67 5.51
CA LYS A 211 4.24 6.42 5.67
C LYS A 211 4.36 5.50 4.46
N LEU A 212 4.70 4.24 4.70
CA LEU A 212 4.53 3.14 3.75
C LEU A 212 3.14 2.54 3.94
N ALA A 213 2.22 2.88 3.04
CA ALA A 213 0.81 2.51 3.08
C ALA A 213 0.56 1.02 2.80
N ALA A 214 1.34 0.43 1.90
CA ALA A 214 1.22 -0.97 1.50
C ALA A 214 2.44 -1.43 0.69
N ILE A 215 2.64 -2.74 0.63
CA ILE A 215 3.54 -3.40 -0.31
C ILE A 215 2.71 -4.35 -1.19
N LYS A 216 2.98 -4.33 -2.49
CA LYS A 216 2.28 -5.10 -3.52
C LYS A 216 3.23 -5.91 -4.36
N LEU A 217 2.70 -7.00 -4.90
CA LEU A 217 3.36 -7.91 -5.82
C LEU A 217 2.43 -8.25 -6.98
N ALA A 218 3.00 -8.75 -8.08
CA ALA A 218 2.22 -9.39 -9.13
C ALA A 218 1.39 -10.54 -8.54
N ASP A 219 0.15 -10.67 -9.02
CA ASP A 219 -0.61 -11.89 -8.84
C ASP A 219 -0.42 -12.74 -10.08
N SER A 220 0.06 -13.97 -9.90
CA SER A 220 0.44 -14.87 -10.99
C SER A 220 -0.76 -15.14 -11.90
N GLY A 221 -0.81 -14.44 -13.04
CA GLY A 221 -1.87 -14.59 -14.06
C GLY A 221 -3.06 -13.64 -13.93
N LYS A 222 -3.08 -12.70 -12.98
CA LYS A 222 -4.13 -11.68 -12.90
C LYS A 222 -3.60 -10.29 -13.20
N LYS A 223 -4.47 -9.43 -13.75
CA LYS A 223 -4.19 -7.99 -13.90
C LYS A 223 -4.05 -7.29 -12.54
N ASN A 224 -4.64 -7.88 -11.49
CA ASN A 224 -4.62 -7.34 -10.14
C ASN A 224 -3.28 -7.58 -9.46
N ARG A 225 -2.92 -6.69 -8.54
CA ARG A 225 -1.72 -6.82 -7.69
C ARG A 225 -2.14 -7.31 -6.31
N LYS A 226 -1.49 -8.37 -5.82
CA LYS A 226 -1.72 -8.86 -4.46
C LYS A 226 -0.97 -7.97 -3.46
N ARG A 227 -1.62 -7.68 -2.34
CA ARG A 227 -1.03 -6.93 -1.22
C ARG A 227 -0.40 -7.94 -0.28
N ILE A 228 0.84 -7.71 0.13
CA ILE A 228 1.49 -8.56 1.14
C ILE A 228 1.34 -7.98 2.55
N THR A 229 1.43 -8.86 3.54
CA THR A 229 1.51 -8.51 4.96
C THR A 229 2.85 -8.97 5.52
N LEU A 230 3.46 -8.15 6.37
CA LEU A 230 4.68 -8.52 7.08
C LEU A 230 4.29 -8.93 8.51
N SER A 231 4.61 -10.17 8.89
CA SER A 231 4.19 -10.73 10.18
C SER A 231 4.71 -9.88 11.33
N GLY A 232 3.83 -9.55 12.27
CA GLY A 232 4.14 -8.67 13.39
C GLY A 232 4.11 -7.17 13.07
N GLN A 233 3.85 -6.79 11.82
CA GLN A 233 3.81 -5.40 11.38
C GLN A 233 2.41 -5.02 10.90
N GLN A 234 1.96 -3.82 11.24
CA GLN A 234 0.63 -3.31 10.84
C GLN A 234 0.77 -2.13 9.88
N PHE A 235 0.22 -2.26 8.69
CA PHE A 235 0.16 -1.15 7.74
C PHE A 235 -0.89 -0.09 8.16
N PRO A 236 -0.64 1.20 7.88
CA PRO A 236 0.59 1.77 7.28
C PRO A 236 1.77 1.76 8.26
N LEU A 237 2.96 1.51 7.74
CA LEU A 237 4.21 1.56 8.51
C LEU A 237 4.74 2.99 8.51
N SER A 238 5.15 3.49 9.68
CA SER A 238 5.78 4.81 9.83
C SER A 238 7.28 4.65 10.05
N GLY A 239 8.05 5.68 9.68
CA GLY A 239 9.51 5.68 9.87
C GLY A 239 10.23 4.61 9.06
N VAL A 240 9.72 4.28 7.87
CA VAL A 240 10.41 3.36 6.95
C VAL A 240 11.40 4.17 6.11
N ASP A 241 12.69 3.90 6.27
CA ASP A 241 13.76 4.53 5.51
C ASP A 241 13.88 3.90 4.12
N SER A 242 13.88 2.57 4.07
CA SER A 242 13.98 1.85 2.80
C SER A 242 13.35 0.45 2.86
N ILE A 243 12.96 -0.04 1.68
CA ILE A 243 12.65 -1.45 1.45
C ILE A 243 13.66 -1.98 0.44
N SER A 244 14.27 -3.15 0.67
CA SER A 244 15.08 -3.81 -0.36
C SER A 244 14.43 -5.10 -0.80
N ALA A 245 14.31 -5.33 -2.11
CA ALA A 245 13.71 -6.54 -2.68
C ALA A 245 14.78 -7.34 -3.42
N LEU A 246 14.99 -8.59 -3.01
CA LEU A 246 15.92 -9.51 -3.64
C LEU A 246 15.16 -10.43 -4.61
N TYR A 247 15.64 -10.57 -5.84
CA TYR A 247 15.01 -11.40 -6.86
C TYR A 247 15.91 -12.57 -7.24
N SER A 248 15.32 -13.72 -7.55
CA SER A 248 16.05 -14.88 -8.08
C SER A 248 15.75 -15.02 -9.56
N ASN A 249 16.80 -15.09 -10.38
CA ASN A 249 16.72 -15.36 -11.81
C ASN A 249 15.72 -14.42 -12.52
N ASP A 250 14.85 -15.00 -13.35
CA ASP A 250 13.84 -14.31 -14.13
C ASP A 250 12.49 -14.16 -13.39
N LYS A 251 12.46 -14.41 -12.07
CA LYS A 251 11.23 -14.24 -11.29
C LYS A 251 10.84 -12.77 -11.21
N LYS A 252 9.54 -12.52 -11.41
CA LYS A 252 8.94 -11.19 -11.25
C LYS A 252 8.67 -10.83 -9.79
N GLU A 253 8.45 -11.82 -8.94
CA GLU A 253 8.25 -11.58 -7.51
C GLU A 253 9.60 -11.72 -6.78
N PRO A 254 9.87 -10.88 -5.76
CA PRO A 254 11.05 -11.03 -4.94
C PRO A 254 10.94 -12.33 -4.12
N ILE A 255 12.08 -12.87 -3.73
CA ILE A 255 12.20 -14.03 -2.85
C ILE A 255 12.44 -13.61 -1.39
N LEU A 256 13.01 -12.42 -1.19
CA LEU A 256 13.23 -11.81 0.11
C LEU A 256 12.95 -10.30 0.03
N VAL A 257 12.41 -9.76 1.11
CA VAL A 257 12.18 -8.33 1.30
C VAL A 257 12.84 -7.89 2.61
N TYR A 258 13.75 -6.93 2.56
CA TYR A 258 14.34 -6.30 3.74
C TYR A 258 13.58 -5.02 4.07
N LEU A 259 13.05 -4.92 5.29
CA LEU A 259 12.45 -3.71 5.83
C LEU A 259 13.52 -2.97 6.65
N ASN A 260 13.78 -1.69 6.33
CA ASN A 260 14.65 -0.81 7.09
C ASN A 260 13.83 0.35 7.66
N LYS A 261 13.74 0.46 8.99
CA LYS A 261 13.10 1.57 9.70
C LYS A 261 14.11 2.57 10.31
N GLY A 262 15.37 2.52 9.87
CA GLY A 262 16.44 3.38 10.37
C GLY A 262 17.15 2.82 11.59
N ASN A 263 17.92 3.68 12.28
CA ASN A 263 18.96 3.34 13.26
C ASN A 263 18.54 2.29 14.32
N GLY A 264 18.75 1.02 14.00
CA GLY A 264 18.66 -0.10 14.95
C GLY A 264 17.25 -0.49 15.38
N ASP A 265 16.21 -0.10 14.63
CA ASP A 265 14.83 -0.50 14.96
C ASP A 265 14.70 -2.04 14.92
N GLN A 266 14.19 -2.63 16.01
CA GLN A 266 14.01 -4.07 16.15
C GLN A 266 13.04 -4.67 15.12
N ASP A 267 12.19 -3.85 14.52
CA ASP A 267 11.29 -4.22 13.44
C ASP A 267 11.99 -4.32 12.08
N SER A 268 13.21 -3.82 11.94
CA SER A 268 13.99 -3.99 10.72
C SER A 268 14.42 -5.45 10.53
N GLY A 269 14.60 -5.85 9.27
CA GLY A 269 15.12 -7.18 8.93
C GLY A 269 14.55 -7.76 7.65
N TRP A 270 15.05 -8.95 7.31
CA TRP A 270 14.58 -9.73 6.18
C TRP A 270 13.26 -10.43 6.47
N TYR A 271 12.39 -10.45 5.46
CA TYR A 271 11.13 -11.17 5.42
C TYR A 271 11.14 -12.11 4.20
N LYS A 272 10.57 -13.31 4.38
CA LYS A 272 10.40 -14.33 3.35
C LYS A 272 8.93 -14.77 3.27
N PRO A 273 8.43 -15.27 2.13
CA PRO A 273 7.09 -15.82 2.04
C PRO A 273 6.89 -16.95 3.06
N ALA A 274 5.71 -17.03 3.67
CA ALA A 274 5.38 -18.16 4.54
C ALA A 274 5.34 -19.49 3.76
N THR A 275 5.75 -20.59 4.41
CA THR A 275 5.83 -21.94 3.80
C THR A 275 4.49 -22.44 3.25
N SER A 276 3.37 -22.00 3.83
CA SER A 276 2.01 -22.35 3.38
C SER A 276 1.60 -21.66 2.07
N GLY A 277 2.45 -20.81 1.50
CA GLY A 277 2.08 -19.89 0.43
C GLY A 277 1.16 -18.76 0.93
N GLY A 278 0.80 -17.86 0.02
CA GLY A 278 -0.11 -16.75 0.27
C GLY A 278 0.58 -15.39 0.35
N ASP A 279 -0.13 -14.43 0.97
CA ASP A 279 0.25 -13.02 1.03
C ASP A 279 0.98 -12.64 2.33
N THR A 280 1.21 -13.60 3.21
CA THR A 280 1.88 -13.39 4.50
C THR A 280 3.37 -13.67 4.39
N TRP A 281 4.18 -12.71 4.80
CA TRP A 281 5.63 -12.79 4.84
C TRP A 281 6.09 -12.83 6.29
N THR A 282 7.00 -13.73 6.63
CA THR A 282 7.51 -13.93 8.00
C THR A 282 8.95 -13.46 8.07
N LYS A 283 9.37 -12.97 9.25
CA LYS A 283 10.76 -12.56 9.47
C LYS A 283 11.69 -13.76 9.27
N ALA A 284 12.85 -13.53 8.67
CA ALA A 284 13.91 -14.52 8.48
C ALA A 284 14.98 -14.30 9.56
N PRO A 285 14.83 -14.89 10.77
CA PRO A 285 15.77 -14.66 11.88
C PRO A 285 17.19 -15.11 11.55
N GLU A 286 17.34 -16.03 10.59
CA GLU A 286 18.65 -16.53 10.13
C GLU A 286 19.49 -15.42 9.45
N LEU A 287 18.84 -14.33 9.04
CA LEU A 287 19.47 -13.17 8.38
C LEU A 287 19.48 -11.91 9.25
N GLN A 288 19.30 -12.03 10.58
CA GLN A 288 19.17 -10.87 11.46
C GLN A 288 20.37 -9.89 11.38
N THR A 289 21.58 -10.40 11.15
CA THR A 289 22.80 -9.58 11.03
C THR A 289 23.18 -9.26 9.58
N VAL A 290 22.43 -9.76 8.60
CA VAL A 290 22.74 -9.63 7.18
C VAL A 290 22.04 -8.38 6.65
N LEU A 291 22.81 -7.39 6.19
CA LEU A 291 22.26 -6.21 5.49
C LEU A 291 22.35 -6.43 3.98
N PRO A 292 21.42 -5.87 3.17
CA PRO A 292 21.49 -5.95 1.71
C PRO A 292 22.83 -5.54 1.11
N GLU A 293 23.52 -4.58 1.72
CA GLU A 293 24.80 -4.02 1.25
C GLU A 293 26.03 -4.82 1.73
N ASN A 294 25.86 -5.66 2.76
CA ASN A 294 26.97 -6.34 3.46
C ASN A 294 26.98 -7.87 3.22
N ILE A 295 26.47 -8.32 2.08
CA ILE A 295 26.44 -9.75 1.71
C ILE A 295 27.74 -10.14 0.99
N ASN A 296 28.90 -9.73 1.51
CA ASN A 296 30.20 -9.87 0.86
C ASN A 296 31.17 -10.82 1.59
N ASP A 297 30.89 -11.17 2.84
CA ASP A 297 31.60 -12.22 3.59
C ASP A 297 30.90 -13.59 3.50
N CYS A 298 31.68 -14.65 3.72
CA CYS A 298 31.22 -16.02 3.55
C CYS A 298 30.14 -16.42 4.55
N LYS A 299 30.18 -15.88 5.78
CA LYS A 299 29.18 -16.17 6.81
C LYS A 299 27.82 -15.61 6.41
N HIS A 300 27.74 -14.33 6.06
CA HIS A 300 26.48 -13.71 5.61
C HIS A 300 26.00 -14.29 4.27
N TRP A 301 26.92 -14.57 3.35
CA TRP A 301 26.60 -15.25 2.10
C TRP A 301 25.98 -16.64 2.33
N ASN A 302 26.60 -17.47 3.16
CA ASN A 302 26.11 -18.82 3.43
C ASN A 302 24.75 -18.79 4.15
N ALA A 303 24.54 -17.84 5.06
CA ALA A 303 23.24 -17.62 5.69
C ALA A 303 22.17 -17.26 4.65
N LEU A 304 22.49 -16.34 3.72
CA LEU A 304 21.60 -16.00 2.61
C LEU A 304 21.29 -17.23 1.76
N VAL A 305 22.31 -17.96 1.30
CA VAL A 305 22.14 -19.16 0.47
C VAL A 305 21.26 -20.20 1.15
N GLY A 306 21.44 -20.43 2.45
CA GLY A 306 20.60 -21.32 3.24
C GLY A 306 19.11 -20.92 3.20
N VAL A 307 18.81 -19.64 3.41
CA VAL A 307 17.44 -19.13 3.33
C VAL A 307 16.88 -19.21 1.91
N LEU A 308 17.68 -18.90 0.89
CA LEU A 308 17.25 -18.94 -0.50
C LEU A 308 16.89 -20.34 -0.97
N ARG A 309 17.69 -21.35 -0.63
CA ARG A 309 17.38 -22.76 -0.93
C ARG A 309 16.07 -23.20 -0.30
N ASN A 310 15.81 -22.77 0.93
CA ASN A 310 14.59 -23.12 1.66
C ASN A 310 13.33 -22.36 1.19
N SER A 311 13.50 -21.21 0.54
CA SER A 311 12.38 -20.32 0.14
C SER A 311 11.99 -20.47 -1.34
N GLY A 312 12.43 -21.55 -2.00
CA GLY A 312 12.21 -21.77 -3.43
C GLY A 312 12.99 -20.80 -4.32
N GLY A 313 14.12 -20.28 -3.83
CA GLY A 313 15.07 -19.47 -4.59
C GLY A 313 15.92 -20.30 -5.56
N ASP A 314 17.11 -19.79 -5.90
CA ASP A 314 18.03 -20.48 -6.80
C ASP A 314 18.82 -21.57 -6.06
N ASN A 315 18.55 -22.83 -6.39
CA ASN A 315 19.24 -23.99 -5.83
C ASN A 315 20.67 -24.16 -6.35
N ASN A 316 21.06 -23.43 -7.40
CA ASN A 316 22.40 -23.49 -7.97
C ASN A 316 23.41 -22.60 -7.24
N LEU A 317 22.95 -21.78 -6.29
CA LEU A 317 23.84 -20.96 -5.48
C LEU A 317 24.75 -21.86 -4.64
N GLN A 318 26.06 -21.67 -4.82
CA GLN A 318 27.08 -22.38 -4.08
C GLN A 318 27.38 -21.65 -2.77
N GLU A 319 27.61 -22.41 -1.72
CA GLU A 319 28.14 -21.88 -0.47
C GLU A 319 29.57 -21.39 -0.69
N CYS A 320 29.93 -20.28 -0.03
CA CYS A 320 31.32 -19.93 0.13
C CYS A 320 31.98 -20.99 1.02
N LYS A 321 33.03 -21.62 0.50
CA LYS A 321 34.04 -22.26 1.32
C LYS A 321 35.02 -21.18 1.72
N GLU A 322 35.01 -20.78 2.99
CA GLU A 322 36.09 -19.96 3.49
C GLU A 322 37.39 -20.72 3.21
N ASP A 323 38.37 -20.01 2.66
CA ASP A 323 39.71 -20.54 2.64
C ASP A 323 40.08 -20.75 4.13
N LYS A 324 40.06 -22.01 4.53
CA LYS A 324 40.48 -22.50 5.85
C LYS A 324 41.88 -22.02 6.33
N PRO A 325 42.84 -21.55 5.50
CA PRO A 325 44.23 -21.47 5.95
C PRO A 325 44.67 -20.10 6.49
N GLU A 326 43.80 -19.20 6.96
CA GLU A 326 44.26 -17.97 7.64
C GLU A 326 44.01 -18.00 9.15
N LEU A 327 42.84 -18.45 9.61
CA LEU A 327 42.59 -18.61 11.05
C LEU A 327 43.47 -19.73 11.65
N GLU A 328 43.58 -20.89 10.99
CA GLU A 328 44.48 -21.98 11.41
C GLU A 328 45.96 -21.57 11.34
N LYS A 329 46.30 -20.61 10.46
CA LYS A 329 47.66 -20.10 10.32
C LYS A 329 47.99 -19.04 11.37
N GLN A 330 46.99 -18.30 11.84
CA GLN A 330 47.10 -17.34 12.92
C GLN A 330 47.12 -18.04 14.29
N GLU A 331 46.24 -19.04 14.50
CA GLU A 331 46.28 -19.90 15.69
C GLU A 331 47.58 -20.72 15.78
N SER A 332 48.11 -21.22 14.66
CA SER A 332 49.42 -21.88 14.66
C SER A 332 50.61 -20.92 14.84
N LEU A 333 50.47 -19.63 14.51
CA LEU A 333 51.48 -18.61 14.81
C LEU A 333 51.42 -18.17 16.29
N GLU A 334 50.23 -18.10 16.88
CA GLU A 334 50.05 -17.84 18.32
C GLU A 334 50.54 -19.02 19.17
N GLN A 335 50.17 -20.26 18.83
CA GLN A 335 50.70 -21.45 19.52
C GLN A 335 52.24 -21.55 19.41
N ARG A 336 52.81 -21.13 18.28
CA ARG A 336 54.27 -21.13 18.09
C ARG A 336 54.99 -19.98 18.83
N SER A 337 54.29 -18.89 19.15
CA SER A 337 54.86 -17.81 19.95
C SER A 337 54.77 -18.06 21.45
N GLU A 338 53.77 -18.84 21.91
CA GLU A 338 53.71 -19.35 23.28
C GLU A 338 54.81 -20.39 23.56
N GLU A 339 55.09 -21.30 22.62
CA GLU A 339 56.15 -22.31 22.78
C GLU A 339 57.57 -21.72 22.84
N LEU A 340 57.77 -20.50 22.30
CA LEU A 340 59.05 -19.77 22.39
C LEU A 340 59.14 -18.84 23.61
N GLY A 341 58.06 -18.66 24.37
CA GLY A 341 57.99 -17.79 25.55
C GLY A 341 58.39 -18.47 26.87
N GLU A 342 58.31 -19.80 26.97
CA GLU A 342 58.57 -20.52 28.24
C GLU A 342 60.05 -20.77 28.55
N GLY A 343 60.98 -20.22 27.75
CA GLY A 343 62.42 -20.44 27.91
C GLY A 343 63.16 -19.48 28.86
N GLN A 344 62.53 -18.41 29.37
CA GLN A 344 63.33 -17.35 30.01
C GLN A 344 62.63 -16.57 31.13
N GLU A 345 62.10 -17.24 32.15
CA GLU A 345 61.81 -16.56 33.42
C GLU A 345 61.99 -17.47 34.64
N SER A 346 63.25 -17.65 35.04
CA SER A 346 63.60 -18.17 36.36
C SER A 346 64.76 -17.36 36.94
N ALA A 347 64.43 -16.29 37.67
CA ALA A 347 65.10 -15.82 38.90
C ALA A 347 64.75 -14.36 39.26
N ARG A 348 63.77 -14.17 40.15
CA ARG A 348 63.65 -13.13 41.21
C ARG A 348 62.16 -13.02 41.55
N GLY A 349 61.71 -13.21 42.79
CA GLY A 349 62.29 -12.74 44.04
C GLY A 349 61.22 -11.90 44.72
N SER A 350 60.63 -12.46 45.77
CA SER A 350 59.49 -12.00 46.56
C SER A 350 59.50 -10.51 46.95
N GLN A 351 58.30 -9.89 47.00
CA GLN A 351 57.86 -8.99 48.07
C GLN A 351 56.36 -8.63 47.97
N GLN A 352 55.58 -9.05 48.98
CA GLN A 352 54.37 -8.38 49.50
C GLN A 352 54.74 -6.95 49.96
N PRO A 353 53.82 -5.95 50.04
CA PRO A 353 52.51 -5.96 50.72
C PRO A 353 51.43 -5.22 49.88
N GLY A 354 50.15 -5.04 50.20
CA GLY A 354 49.37 -4.95 51.43
C GLY A 354 48.02 -4.31 51.06
N SER A 355 46.92 -4.82 51.63
CA SER A 355 45.56 -4.30 51.43
C SER A 355 45.36 -2.91 52.03
N PRO A 356 44.39 -2.15 51.52
CA PRO A 356 43.55 -1.35 52.41
C PRO A 356 42.06 -1.63 52.21
N SER A 357 41.42 -1.94 53.34
CA SER A 357 39.99 -1.83 53.58
C SER A 357 39.55 -0.37 53.50
N ILE A 358 38.37 -0.10 52.94
CA ILE A 358 37.60 1.13 53.23
C ILE A 358 36.17 0.71 53.58
N ASP A 359 35.86 0.96 54.85
CA ASP A 359 34.53 1.01 55.47
C ASP A 359 33.79 2.31 55.13
N GLY A 360 32.47 2.28 55.28
CA GLY A 360 31.56 3.44 55.38
C GLY A 360 30.21 3.11 54.76
N SER A 361 29.17 2.66 55.47
CA SER A 361 28.41 3.25 56.61
C SER A 361 27.75 4.59 56.29
N GLY A 362 26.42 4.66 56.45
CA GLY A 362 25.60 5.88 56.43
C GLY A 362 24.29 5.67 55.65
N ASP A 363 23.24 5.05 56.19
CA ASP A 363 22.30 5.53 57.21
C ASP A 363 21.02 6.17 56.61
N ALA A 364 19.94 5.94 57.34
CA ALA A 364 18.53 6.05 57.01
C ALA A 364 17.99 7.47 56.84
N GLY A 365 16.80 7.57 56.24
CA GLY A 365 16.05 8.83 56.15
C GLY A 365 14.65 8.64 55.57
N ASP A 366 13.78 8.06 56.38
CA ASP A 366 12.32 8.08 56.23
C ASP A 366 11.77 9.53 56.24
N SER A 367 10.75 9.84 55.41
CA SER A 367 9.61 10.75 55.68
C SER A 367 8.98 11.33 54.40
N ALA A 368 7.83 10.76 54.01
CA ALA A 368 6.50 11.40 53.93
C ALA A 368 6.25 12.75 53.19
N PRO A 369 4.98 13.02 52.79
CA PRO A 369 4.63 13.66 51.50
C PRO A 369 4.05 15.08 51.60
N SER A 370 4.02 15.79 50.47
CA SER A 370 3.11 16.89 50.02
C SER A 370 3.83 17.55 48.82
N GLY A 371 3.25 17.88 47.67
CA GLY A 371 1.95 18.49 47.39
C GLY A 371 2.21 19.77 46.59
N VAL A 372 1.39 20.03 45.57
CA VAL A 372 1.13 21.34 44.93
C VAL A 372 2.08 21.81 43.81
N GLY A 373 1.51 21.85 42.59
CA GLY A 373 1.54 23.01 41.68
C GLY A 373 2.80 23.31 40.88
N SER A 374 2.74 23.13 39.56
CA SER A 374 3.63 23.87 38.64
C SER A 374 2.83 24.49 37.51
N ALA A 375 2.87 25.82 37.55
CA ALA A 375 2.32 26.76 36.60
C ALA A 375 3.22 26.86 35.34
N GLY A 376 2.68 27.55 34.34
CA GLY A 376 3.13 27.56 32.96
C GLY A 376 4.58 27.94 32.70
N ILE A 377 5.09 27.35 31.63
CA ILE A 377 6.36 27.70 30.99
C ILE A 377 6.12 28.95 30.10
N PRO A 378 6.94 30.01 30.20
CA PRO A 378 6.86 31.18 29.33
C PRO A 378 7.43 30.87 27.95
N GLY A 379 6.73 31.31 26.90
CA GLY A 379 7.23 31.28 25.52
C GLY A 379 8.33 32.30 25.26
N PRO A 380 9.20 32.07 24.25
CA PRO A 380 10.25 33.01 23.87
C PRO A 380 9.68 34.24 23.11
N PRO A 381 10.40 35.38 23.16
CA PRO A 381 9.87 36.69 22.80
C PRO A 381 9.77 36.93 21.29
N SER A 382 8.74 37.70 20.95
CA SER A 382 8.48 38.38 19.68
C SER A 382 9.54 39.45 19.39
N GLU A 383 10.17 39.37 18.21
CA GLU A 383 10.89 40.50 17.61
C GLU A 383 9.94 41.31 16.72
N GLU A 384 9.66 42.53 17.16
CA GLU A 384 9.07 43.60 16.34
C GLU A 384 10.18 44.50 15.79
N GLY A 385 10.04 44.82 14.50
CA GLY A 385 10.27 46.17 13.99
C GLY A 385 11.58 46.41 13.25
N LYS A 386 11.48 46.67 11.93
CA LYS A 386 11.72 48.02 11.42
C LYS A 386 11.28 48.21 9.97
N ASP A 387 10.63 49.35 9.80
CA ASP A 387 10.13 49.98 8.58
C ASP A 387 11.22 50.26 7.54
N GLY A 388 10.80 50.28 6.27
CA GLY A 388 11.62 50.64 5.11
C GLY A 388 10.76 50.85 3.88
N ASP A 389 9.98 51.92 3.91
CA ASP A 389 9.27 52.54 2.80
C ASP A 389 10.25 53.19 1.81
N SER A 390 10.18 52.81 0.53
CA SER A 390 10.40 53.68 -0.65
C SER A 390 10.26 52.82 -1.90
N GLY A 391 9.19 53.06 -2.67
CA GLY A 391 8.88 52.31 -3.89
C GLY A 391 9.70 52.72 -5.11
N GLU A 392 9.51 52.01 -6.22
CA GLU A 392 9.42 52.63 -7.54
C GLU A 392 8.77 51.66 -8.54
N SER A 393 7.90 52.23 -9.35
CA SER A 393 7.21 51.68 -10.50
C SER A 393 8.15 51.16 -11.59
N GLY A 394 7.85 49.99 -12.17
CA GLY A 394 8.49 49.51 -13.39
C GLY A 394 7.68 48.43 -14.08
N ASN A 395 6.78 48.85 -14.97
CA ASN A 395 6.13 47.99 -15.96
C ASN A 395 7.11 47.63 -17.12
N PRO A 396 6.80 46.60 -17.93
CA PRO A 396 7.79 45.72 -18.57
C PRO A 396 8.27 46.23 -19.93
N PRO A 397 9.40 45.72 -20.46
CA PRO A 397 9.77 45.94 -21.85
C PRO A 397 8.95 45.02 -22.76
N THR A 398 8.06 45.64 -23.53
CA THR A 398 7.67 45.20 -24.86
C THR A 398 8.88 45.29 -25.78
N ASP A 399 9.18 44.21 -26.51
CA ASP A 399 9.83 44.32 -27.80
C ASP A 399 9.24 43.33 -28.80
N ASN A 400 9.28 43.79 -30.04
CA ASN A 400 8.34 43.53 -31.12
C ASN A 400 9.07 42.81 -32.28
N GLN A 401 8.28 42.20 -33.15
CA GLN A 401 8.58 41.82 -34.55
C GLN A 401 9.37 40.53 -34.85
N GLY A 402 8.69 39.65 -35.59
CA GLY A 402 9.24 38.54 -36.35
C GLY A 402 8.12 37.83 -37.12
N ASP A 403 7.99 38.20 -38.40
CA ASP A 403 6.95 37.83 -39.37
C ASP A 403 6.78 36.32 -39.67
N GLY A 404 5.58 35.93 -40.14
CA GLY A 404 5.44 34.87 -41.15
C GLY A 404 4.41 33.75 -40.93
N ALA A 405 3.15 34.02 -41.29
CA ALA A 405 2.05 33.21 -41.90
C ALA A 405 2.17 31.66 -42.14
N PRO A 406 1.08 30.92 -42.51
CA PRO A 406 -0.37 31.23 -42.49
C PRO A 406 -1.28 30.14 -41.85
N ALA A 407 -2.54 30.51 -41.66
CA ALA A 407 -3.67 29.66 -41.25
C ALA A 407 -4.13 28.65 -42.32
N PRO A 408 -4.77 27.54 -41.94
CA PRO A 408 -5.63 26.77 -42.84
C PRO A 408 -7.09 27.23 -42.76
N GLN A 409 -7.64 27.59 -43.91
CA GLN A 409 -9.07 27.82 -44.15
C GLN A 409 -9.88 26.50 -44.14
N PRO A 410 -11.22 26.58 -43.94
CA PRO A 410 -12.11 25.43 -43.83
C PRO A 410 -12.52 24.89 -45.21
N GLN A 411 -12.47 23.57 -45.39
CA GLN A 411 -13.05 22.92 -46.57
C GLN A 411 -14.52 22.60 -46.31
N GLN A 412 -15.39 23.35 -46.99
CA GLN A 412 -16.72 22.89 -47.37
C GLN A 412 -16.58 22.00 -48.63
N ALA A 413 -17.16 20.80 -48.59
CA ALA A 413 -17.43 20.00 -49.78
C ALA A 413 -18.91 19.59 -49.78
N THR A 414 -19.60 20.09 -50.79
CA THR A 414 -20.94 19.78 -51.25
C THR A 414 -20.96 18.52 -52.13
N GLY A 415 -22.07 17.78 -52.11
CA GLY A 415 -22.43 16.71 -53.06
C GLY A 415 -22.66 15.37 -52.32
N GLY A 416 -23.82 14.72 -52.30
CA GLY A 416 -24.96 14.72 -53.20
C GLY A 416 -24.83 13.58 -54.21
N SER A 417 -25.42 12.40 -53.95
CA SER A 417 -26.14 11.56 -54.93
C SER A 417 -26.63 10.22 -54.33
N SER A 418 -27.89 9.88 -54.64
CA SER A 418 -28.51 8.56 -54.94
C SER A 418 -27.91 7.29 -54.30
N GLY A 419 -28.65 6.38 -53.67
CA GLY A 419 -29.94 5.80 -54.07
C GLY A 419 -29.81 4.26 -54.12
N GLY A 420 -30.82 3.53 -53.64
CA GLY A 420 -30.91 2.05 -53.64
C GLY A 420 -30.82 1.49 -52.21
N GLY A 421 -31.86 0.93 -51.58
CA GLY A 421 -32.95 0.13 -52.13
C GLY A 421 -32.61 -1.35 -51.99
N SER A 422 -32.82 -1.93 -50.81
CA SER A 422 -33.02 -3.38 -50.70
C SER A 422 -33.80 -3.71 -49.43
N THR A 423 -35.04 -4.11 -49.64
CA THR A 423 -35.99 -4.69 -48.68
C THR A 423 -35.75 -6.19 -48.51
N LEU A 424 -36.22 -6.70 -47.35
CA LEU A 424 -36.61 -8.09 -46.99
C LEU A 424 -35.67 -8.84 -46.02
N PRO A 425 -36.20 -9.74 -45.16
CA PRO A 425 -37.53 -9.77 -44.56
C PRO A 425 -37.51 -9.92 -43.03
N THR A 426 -38.65 -9.57 -42.47
CA THR A 426 -39.13 -9.81 -41.11
C THR A 426 -39.13 -11.31 -40.78
N SER A 427 -38.55 -11.68 -39.63
CA SER A 427 -38.78 -12.97 -38.98
C SER A 427 -39.36 -12.71 -37.60
N ASP A 428 -40.63 -13.10 -37.45
CA ASP A 428 -41.35 -13.18 -36.19
C ASP A 428 -40.59 -14.06 -35.18
N HIS A 429 -40.32 -13.51 -34.00
CA HIS A 429 -40.08 -14.29 -32.79
C HIS A 429 -40.95 -13.74 -31.67
N THR A 430 -42.08 -14.42 -31.48
CA THR A 430 -42.86 -14.43 -30.27
C THR A 430 -42.10 -15.23 -29.22
N GLU A 431 -41.65 -14.59 -28.13
CA GLU A 431 -41.24 -15.33 -26.93
C GLU A 431 -41.55 -14.54 -25.66
N ALA A 432 -41.79 -15.32 -24.61
CA ALA A 432 -42.75 -15.08 -23.55
C ALA A 432 -42.28 -14.11 -22.45
N GLN A 433 -43.29 -13.54 -21.77
CA GLN A 433 -43.13 -12.84 -20.49
C GLN A 433 -42.51 -13.75 -19.42
N PRO A 434 -41.59 -13.26 -18.58
CA PRO A 434 -41.25 -13.94 -17.34
C PRO A 434 -42.24 -13.52 -16.23
N THR A 435 -43.07 -14.46 -15.81
CA THR A 435 -43.79 -14.42 -14.53
C THR A 435 -42.79 -14.60 -13.39
N SER A 436 -42.65 -13.58 -12.55
CA SER A 436 -41.92 -13.70 -11.28
C SER A 436 -42.80 -14.42 -10.25
N GLN A 437 -42.43 -15.65 -9.90
CA GLN A 437 -42.96 -16.33 -8.72
C GLN A 437 -42.00 -16.12 -7.55
N THR A 438 -42.50 -15.43 -6.54
CA THR A 438 -41.88 -15.25 -5.22
C THR A 438 -42.01 -16.56 -4.44
N VAL A 439 -40.88 -17.22 -4.17
CA VAL A 439 -40.82 -18.33 -3.20
C VAL A 439 -40.21 -17.78 -1.91
N THR A 440 -41.07 -17.54 -0.92
CA THR A 440 -40.69 -17.35 0.48
C THR A 440 -40.34 -18.71 1.09
N ALA A 441 -39.07 -18.90 1.46
CA ALA A 441 -38.65 -20.01 2.32
C ALA A 441 -38.40 -19.47 3.73
N GLU A 442 -39.37 -19.69 4.62
CA GLU A 442 -39.16 -19.66 6.07
C GLU A 442 -38.22 -20.80 6.46
N THR A 443 -37.10 -20.48 7.09
CA THR A 443 -36.26 -21.47 7.78
C THR A 443 -36.47 -21.29 9.28
N THR A 444 -37.30 -22.14 9.86
CA THR A 444 -37.47 -22.33 11.30
C THR A 444 -36.31 -23.17 11.82
N VAL A 445 -35.58 -22.62 12.80
CA VAL A 445 -34.55 -23.34 13.58
C VAL A 445 -35.20 -23.88 14.84
N PRO A 446 -35.11 -25.20 15.14
CA PRO A 446 -35.34 -25.68 16.49
C PRO A 446 -34.01 -25.79 17.24
N SER A 447 -33.98 -25.15 18.41
CA SER A 447 -33.02 -25.36 19.48
C SER A 447 -33.12 -26.79 20.02
N GLY A 448 -31.97 -27.43 20.25
CA GLY A 448 -31.88 -28.72 20.92
C GLY A 448 -30.52 -28.89 21.58
N GLU A 449 -30.48 -28.73 22.90
CA GLU A 449 -29.42 -29.23 23.79
C GLU A 449 -29.28 -30.76 23.66
N SER A 450 -28.05 -31.27 23.62
CA SER A 450 -27.61 -32.33 24.53
C SER A 450 -26.17 -32.80 24.32
N ALA A 451 -25.46 -32.84 25.44
CA ALA A 451 -24.56 -33.89 25.90
C ALA A 451 -23.48 -34.44 24.95
N SER A 452 -22.27 -33.97 25.22
CA SER A 452 -21.00 -34.65 24.94
C SER A 452 -20.91 -36.02 25.61
N GLN A 453 -20.74 -37.08 24.83
CA GLN A 453 -20.12 -38.33 25.27
C GLN A 453 -19.07 -38.79 24.26
N SER A 454 -17.89 -39.05 24.82
CA SER A 454 -16.70 -39.61 24.19
C SER A 454 -16.86 -41.12 24.02
N THR A 455 -16.59 -41.65 22.84
CA THR A 455 -16.01 -42.98 22.68
C THR A 455 -15.13 -43.04 21.43
N SER A 456 -13.92 -43.52 21.65
CA SER A 456 -12.93 -43.95 20.66
C SER A 456 -13.29 -45.33 20.12
N GLU A 457 -13.34 -45.50 18.80
CA GLU A 457 -13.13 -46.81 18.16
C GLU A 457 -12.38 -46.62 16.84
N GLY A 458 -11.26 -47.33 16.71
CA GLY A 458 -10.49 -47.43 15.48
C GLY A 458 -11.03 -48.51 14.55
N THR A 459 -10.67 -48.42 13.27
CA THR A 459 -10.76 -49.50 12.26
C THR A 459 -10.04 -49.06 10.98
N PRO A 460 -9.73 -49.97 10.03
CA PRO A 460 -8.33 -50.28 9.75
C PRO A 460 -7.87 -50.00 8.31
N ASN A 461 -6.55 -50.14 8.21
CA ASN A 461 -5.70 -50.28 7.03
C ASN A 461 -6.32 -51.06 5.86
N THR A 462 -6.33 -50.48 4.66
CA THR A 462 -6.57 -51.19 3.39
C THR A 462 -5.37 -50.97 2.46
N ASN A 463 -4.70 -52.08 2.15
CA ASN A 463 -3.64 -52.18 1.16
C ASN A 463 -4.21 -51.91 -0.25
N ALA A 464 -3.56 -51.03 -1.00
CA ALA A 464 -3.79 -50.89 -2.43
C ALA A 464 -2.76 -51.72 -3.21
N GLU A 465 -3.29 -52.61 -4.05
CA GLU A 465 -2.63 -53.57 -4.90
C GLU A 465 -2.04 -52.88 -6.15
N VAL A 466 -0.76 -53.16 -6.42
CA VAL A 466 -0.03 -52.67 -7.60
C VAL A 466 -0.36 -53.58 -8.79
N THR A 467 -0.98 -53.02 -9.82
CA THR A 467 -1.20 -53.68 -11.12
C THR A 467 -0.09 -53.28 -12.10
N THR A 468 0.82 -54.21 -12.37
CA THR A 468 1.80 -54.16 -13.47
C THR A 468 1.09 -54.46 -14.79
N ALA A 469 1.24 -53.58 -15.77
CA ALA A 469 0.80 -53.79 -17.15
C ALA A 469 1.96 -54.30 -18.02
N ASP A 470 1.74 -55.44 -18.67
CA ASP A 470 2.59 -56.02 -19.70
C ASP A 470 2.64 -55.15 -20.97
N ILE A 471 3.85 -54.97 -21.52
CA ILE A 471 4.10 -54.40 -22.85
C ILE A 471 4.59 -55.55 -23.75
N PRO A 472 3.96 -55.84 -24.90
CA PRO A 472 4.47 -56.80 -25.86
C PRO A 472 5.54 -56.17 -26.79
N PRO A 473 6.43 -56.99 -27.38
CA PRO A 473 7.62 -56.51 -28.06
C PRO A 473 7.35 -56.14 -29.53
N VAL A 474 7.87 -54.99 -29.97
CA VAL A 474 8.45 -54.74 -31.31
C VAL A 474 9.55 -53.69 -31.17
#